data_AF-U1Y7U4-F1
#
_entry.id   AF-U1Y7U4-F1
#
_cell.length_a   1.000
_cell.length_b   1.000
_cell.length_c   1.000
_cell.angle_alpha   90.00
_cell.angle_beta   90.00
_cell.angle_gamma   90.00
#
_symmetry.space_group_name_H-M   'P 1'
#
loop_
_entity.id
_entity.type
_entity.pdbx_description
1 polymer ?
#
loop_
_entity_poly.entity_id
_entity_poly.type
_entity_poly.pdbx_seq_one_letter_code
_entity_poly.pdbx_strand_id
1 'polypeptide(L)'
;MNTSRDIARFFEEQLSNAKTHFERALDCKHTEFDDLYPYMNEHPQFFWYKRYVAWQELLTVVRLARDLEVEWKHLFTEQQANYIECKVLEARVLDHWYEGGLQELQEEEIGADE
;
A
#
# COMPACT_ATOMS: atom_id res chain seq x y z
N MET A 1 20.34 -18.15 18.06
CA MET A 1 19.52 -17.46 17.06
C MET A 1 18.95 -16.23 17.74
N ASN A 2 19.11 -15.05 17.14
CA ASN A 2 18.71 -13.79 17.76
C ASN A 2 17.33 -13.41 17.23
N THR A 3 16.28 -13.85 17.92
CA THR A 3 14.88 -13.82 17.49
C THR A 3 14.42 -12.46 16.98
N SER A 4 14.91 -11.35 17.55
CA SER A 4 14.56 -9.99 17.10
C SER A 4 15.08 -9.68 15.69
N ARG A 5 16.30 -10.12 15.35
CA ARG A 5 16.87 -9.96 14.00
C ARG A 5 16.13 -10.83 12.97
N ASP A 6 15.63 -11.99 13.39
CA ASP A 6 14.85 -12.89 12.54
C ASP A 6 13.44 -12.31 12.28
N ILE A 7 12.82 -11.65 13.27
CA ILE A 7 11.55 -10.93 13.12
C ILE A 7 11.69 -9.74 12.17
N ALA A 8 12.71 -8.90 12.35
CA ALA A 8 12.93 -7.74 11.49
C ALA A 8 13.07 -8.15 10.03
N ARG A 9 13.90 -9.17 9.75
CA ARG A 9 14.08 -9.73 8.41
C ARG A 9 12.78 -10.30 7.84
N PHE A 10 12.01 -11.05 8.64
CA PHE A 10 10.73 -11.58 8.20
C PHE A 10 9.78 -10.45 7.77
N PHE A 11 9.68 -9.37 8.55
CA PHE A 11 8.84 -8.24 8.19
C PHE A 11 9.37 -7.45 7.00
N GLU A 12 10.69 -7.30 6.83
CA GLU A 12 11.27 -6.72 5.61
C GLU A 12 10.83 -7.50 4.35
N GLU A 13 10.89 -8.83 4.41
CA GLU A 13 10.43 -9.71 3.33
C GLU A 13 8.92 -9.56 3.09
N GLN A 14 8.10 -9.58 4.15
CA GLN A 14 6.64 -9.42 4.04
C GLN A 14 6.23 -8.04 3.49
N LEU A 15 6.89 -6.96 3.92
CA LEU A 15 6.64 -5.60 3.44
C LEU A 15 7.00 -5.47 1.96
N SER A 16 8.13 -6.04 1.55
CA SER A 16 8.56 -6.06 0.14
C SER A 16 7.57 -6.83 -0.74
N ASN A 17 7.09 -7.98 -0.26
CA ASN A 17 6.09 -8.77 -0.95
C ASN A 17 4.76 -8.03 -1.09
N ALA A 18 4.25 -7.44 0.00
CA ALA A 18 3.00 -6.69 -0.01
C ALA A 18 3.09 -5.44 -0.89
N LYS A 19 4.21 -4.73 -0.86
CA LYS A 19 4.49 -3.60 -1.78
C LYS A 19 4.44 -4.05 -3.24
N THR A 20 5.15 -5.13 -3.57
CA THR A 20 5.17 -5.69 -4.92
C THR A 20 3.78 -6.14 -5.36
N HIS A 21 3.01 -6.76 -4.47
CA HIS A 21 1.63 -7.17 -4.74
C HIS A 21 0.74 -5.96 -5.05
N PHE A 22 0.84 -4.90 -4.27
CA PHE A 22 0.13 -3.64 -4.51
C PHE A 22 0.52 -3.01 -5.85
N GLU A 23 1.80 -2.89 -6.15
CA GLU A 23 2.32 -2.38 -7.43
C GLU A 23 1.81 -3.18 -8.63
N ARG A 24 1.74 -4.51 -8.51
CA ARG A 24 1.12 -5.36 -9.55
C ARG A 24 -0.37 -5.07 -9.73
N ALA A 25 -1.10 -4.83 -8.64
CA ALA A 25 -2.51 -4.47 -8.69
C ALA A 25 -2.74 -3.09 -9.32
N LEU A 26 -1.85 -2.13 -9.06
CA LEU A 26 -1.85 -0.81 -9.73
C LEU A 26 -1.67 -0.97 -11.24
N ASP A 27 -0.66 -1.74 -11.64
CA ASP A 27 -0.29 -2.02 -13.03
C ASP A 27 -1.29 -2.93 -13.77
N CYS A 28 -2.40 -3.31 -13.13
CA CYS A 28 -3.39 -4.25 -13.66
C CYS A 28 -2.78 -5.60 -14.12
N LYS A 29 -1.67 -6.03 -13.49
CA LYS A 29 -1.05 -7.35 -13.75
C LYS A 29 -1.81 -8.45 -13.02
N HIS A 30 -1.65 -9.69 -13.47
CA HIS A 30 -2.22 -10.87 -12.79
C HIS A 30 -1.70 -11.02 -11.35
N THR A 31 -2.56 -11.46 -10.43
CA THR A 31 -2.35 -11.62 -9.00
C THR A 31 -3.20 -12.79 -8.49
N GLU A 32 -2.96 -13.24 -7.26
CA GLU A 32 -3.76 -14.30 -6.63
C GLU A 32 -5.26 -13.95 -6.54
N PHE A 33 -5.62 -12.65 -6.48
CA PHE A 33 -7.01 -12.20 -6.53
C PHE A 33 -7.72 -12.69 -7.81
N ASP A 34 -7.03 -12.67 -8.95
CA ASP A 34 -7.60 -13.07 -10.24
C ASP A 34 -7.77 -14.60 -10.32
N ASP A 35 -6.94 -15.36 -9.60
CA ASP A 35 -7.05 -16.83 -9.49
C ASP A 35 -8.20 -17.24 -8.56
N LEU A 36 -8.42 -16.50 -7.48
CA LEU A 36 -9.53 -16.72 -6.54
C LEU A 36 -10.88 -16.32 -7.13
N TYR A 37 -10.89 -15.30 -7.98
CA TYR A 37 -12.10 -14.73 -8.58
C TYR A 37 -12.01 -14.64 -10.11
N PRO A 38 -11.88 -15.76 -10.83
CA PRO A 38 -11.63 -15.75 -12.28
C PRO A 38 -12.74 -15.07 -13.09
N TYR A 39 -13.99 -15.13 -12.62
CA TYR A 39 -15.14 -14.49 -13.24
C TYR A 39 -15.18 -12.97 -13.06
N MET A 40 -14.42 -12.41 -12.11
CA MET A 40 -14.36 -10.96 -11.89
C MET A 40 -13.51 -10.25 -12.95
N ASN A 41 -12.62 -10.96 -13.65
CA ASN A 41 -11.76 -10.39 -14.69
C ASN A 41 -12.55 -9.88 -15.92
N GLU A 42 -13.79 -10.33 -16.10
CA GLU A 42 -14.65 -9.93 -17.22
C GLU A 42 -15.31 -8.56 -17.02
N HIS A 43 -15.22 -7.98 -15.81
CA HIS A 43 -15.90 -6.74 -15.44
C HIS A 43 -14.91 -5.67 -14.93
N PRO A 44 -14.75 -4.54 -15.63
CA PRO A 44 -13.75 -3.50 -15.29
C PRO A 44 -13.86 -2.89 -13.88
N GLN A 45 -15.02 -2.99 -13.24
CA GLN A 45 -15.24 -2.50 -11.87
C GLN A 45 -14.39 -3.26 -10.84
N PHE A 46 -13.95 -4.49 -11.14
CA PHE A 46 -13.14 -5.30 -10.22
C PHE A 46 -11.67 -4.90 -10.14
N PHE A 47 -11.17 -4.09 -11.09
CA PHE A 47 -9.81 -3.55 -10.97
C PHE A 47 -9.63 -2.66 -9.73
N TRP A 48 -10.68 -1.93 -9.35
CA TRP A 48 -10.66 -1.12 -8.13
C TRP A 48 -10.65 -1.99 -6.88
N TYR A 49 -11.50 -3.00 -6.80
CA TYR A 49 -11.53 -3.94 -5.67
C TYR A 49 -10.20 -4.63 -5.44
N LYS A 50 -9.55 -5.09 -6.53
CA LYS A 50 -8.22 -5.67 -6.49
C LYS A 50 -7.17 -4.73 -5.87
N ARG A 51 -7.17 -3.45 -6.29
CA ARG A 51 -6.27 -2.43 -5.73
C ARG A 51 -6.58 -2.15 -4.25
N TYR A 52 -7.86 -2.07 -3.88
CA TYR A 52 -8.28 -1.89 -2.49
C TYR A 52 -7.83 -3.04 -1.58
N VAL A 53 -7.95 -4.29 -2.06
CA VAL A 53 -7.51 -5.48 -1.33
C VAL A 53 -6.00 -5.44 -1.12
N ALA A 54 -5.22 -5.21 -2.18
CA ALA A 54 -3.77 -5.16 -2.09
C ALA A 54 -3.27 -3.99 -1.21
N TRP A 55 -3.96 -2.85 -1.24
CA TRP A 55 -3.68 -1.72 -0.34
C TRP A 55 -3.95 -2.06 1.13
N GLN A 56 -5.09 -2.67 1.43
CA GLN A 56 -5.42 -3.10 2.79
C GLN A 56 -4.42 -4.13 3.33
N GLU A 57 -3.94 -5.04 2.49
CA GLU A 57 -2.87 -5.97 2.84
C GLU A 57 -1.57 -5.23 3.20
N LEU A 58 -1.12 -4.30 2.35
CA LEU A 58 0.06 -3.49 2.60
C LEU A 58 -0.04 -2.70 3.92
N LEU A 59 -1.16 -2.00 4.14
CA LEU A 59 -1.41 -1.26 5.39
C LEU A 59 -1.42 -2.19 6.61
N THR A 60 -1.94 -3.41 6.45
CA THR A 60 -1.97 -4.40 7.53
C THR A 60 -0.55 -4.85 7.91
N VAL A 61 0.30 -5.15 6.93
CA VAL A 61 1.70 -5.54 7.19
C VAL A 61 2.49 -4.38 7.82
N VAL A 62 2.32 -3.15 7.32
CA VAL A 62 2.95 -1.96 7.90
C VAL A 62 2.51 -1.74 9.35
N ARG A 63 1.21 -1.87 9.65
CA ARG A 63 0.70 -1.78 11.02
C ARG A 63 1.39 -2.80 11.93
N LEU A 64 1.47 -4.06 11.51
CA LEU A 64 2.09 -5.12 12.29
C LEU A 64 3.60 -4.88 12.51
N ALA A 65 4.31 -4.42 11.47
CA ALA A 65 5.72 -4.04 11.60
C ALA A 65 5.89 -2.92 12.64
N ARG A 66 5.04 -1.89 12.58
CA ARG A 66 5.06 -0.77 13.53
C ARG A 66 4.74 -1.19 14.97
N ASP A 67 3.75 -2.05 15.15
CA ASP A 67 3.37 -2.59 16.47
C ASP A 67 4.48 -3.44 17.10
N LEU A 68 5.41 -3.95 16.28
CA LEU A 68 6.59 -4.72 16.69
C LEU A 68 7.89 -3.90 16.65
N GLU A 69 7.80 -2.58 16.46
CA GLU A 69 8.94 -1.66 16.39
C GLU A 69 9.96 -2.02 15.28
N VAL A 70 9.49 -2.65 14.19
CA VAL A 70 10.30 -2.94 13.01
C VAL A 70 10.31 -1.71 12.10
N GLU A 71 11.52 -1.24 11.76
CA GLU A 71 11.69 -0.11 10.86
C GLU A 71 11.33 -0.49 9.41
N TRP A 72 10.37 0.20 8.81
CA TRP A 72 9.79 -0.19 7.52
C TRP A 72 9.95 0.88 6.42
N LYS A 73 10.11 2.16 6.80
CA LYS A 73 10.07 3.29 5.84
C LYS A 73 11.16 3.22 4.78
N HIS A 74 12.31 2.65 5.11
CA HIS A 74 13.45 2.49 4.20
C HIS A 74 13.15 1.63 2.96
N LEU A 75 12.08 0.84 2.97
CA LEU A 75 11.62 0.04 1.82
C LEU A 75 10.77 0.83 0.81
N PHE A 76 10.40 2.07 1.17
CA PHE A 76 9.51 2.93 0.41
C PHE A 76 10.22 4.23 0.05
N THR A 77 9.76 4.88 -1.01
CA THR A 77 10.12 6.30 -1.21
C THR A 77 9.43 7.14 -0.13
N GLU A 78 9.92 8.36 0.10
CA GLU A 78 9.32 9.27 1.08
C GLU A 78 7.83 9.52 0.81
N GLN A 79 7.45 9.68 -0.46
CA GLN A 79 6.08 9.85 -0.89
C GLN A 79 5.22 8.60 -0.63
N GLN A 80 5.73 7.40 -0.95
CA GLN A 80 5.03 6.14 -0.68
C GLN A 80 4.82 5.94 0.82
N ALA A 81 5.84 6.22 1.63
CA ALA A 81 5.73 6.17 3.08
C ALA A 81 4.67 7.15 3.59
N ASN A 82 4.62 8.37 3.04
CA ASN A 82 3.61 9.37 3.38
C ASN A 82 2.18 8.87 3.06
N TYR A 83 1.94 8.33 1.86
CA TYR A 83 0.63 7.76 1.51
C TYR A 83 0.18 6.66 2.48
N ILE A 84 1.11 5.79 2.89
CA ILE A 84 0.86 4.73 3.86
C ILE A 84 0.51 5.32 5.24
N GLU A 85 1.24 6.34 5.70
CA GLU A 85 1.01 6.99 7.00
C GLU A 85 -0.34 7.71 7.05
N CYS A 86 -0.70 8.42 5.99
CA CYS A 86 -2.01 9.07 5.87
C CYS A 86 -3.14 8.06 5.61
N LYS A 87 -2.82 6.79 5.31
CA LYS A 87 -3.77 5.73 4.92
C LYS A 87 -4.66 6.11 3.73
N VAL A 88 -4.20 7.04 2.90
CA VAL A 88 -4.97 7.57 1.77
C VAL A 88 -4.88 6.57 0.63
N LEU A 89 -6.03 6.17 0.08
CA LEU A 89 -6.11 5.50 -1.22
C LEU A 89 -7.12 6.24 -2.08
N GLU A 90 -6.67 7.36 -2.60
CA GLU A 90 -7.41 8.15 -3.59
C GLU A 90 -6.83 7.92 -4.98
N ALA A 91 -7.53 8.40 -6.00
CA ALA A 91 -7.02 8.42 -7.38
C ALA A 91 -5.56 8.91 -7.43
N ARG A 92 -5.23 9.94 -6.63
CA ARG A 92 -3.87 10.48 -6.50
C ARG A 92 -2.82 9.43 -6.10
N VAL A 93 -3.10 8.55 -5.15
CA VAL A 93 -2.13 7.53 -4.73
C VAL A 93 -1.93 6.49 -5.83
N LEU A 94 -2.99 6.17 -6.55
CA LEU A 94 -2.95 5.21 -7.66
C LEU A 94 -2.19 5.76 -8.87
N ASP A 95 -2.37 7.06 -9.14
CA ASP A 95 -1.77 7.74 -10.30
C ASP A 95 -0.31 8.14 -10.01
N HIS A 96 0.01 8.50 -8.76
CA HIS A 96 1.33 9.03 -8.39
C HIS A 96 2.17 8.08 -7.51
N TRP A 97 1.83 6.80 -7.40
CA TRP A 97 2.59 5.83 -6.59
C TRP A 97 4.08 5.74 -6.97
N TYR A 98 4.37 5.91 -8.27
CA TYR A 98 5.72 5.83 -8.84
C TYR A 98 6.34 7.20 -9.12
N GLU A 99 5.57 8.29 -9.08
CA GLU A 99 6.02 9.62 -9.52
C GLU A 99 6.67 10.40 -8.37
N GLY A 100 7.97 10.68 -8.48
CA GLY A 100 8.67 11.56 -7.56
C GLY A 100 8.24 13.02 -7.74
N GLY A 101 7.11 13.40 -7.13
CA GLY A 101 6.57 14.76 -7.18
C GLY A 101 5.91 15.15 -5.87
N LEU A 102 6.56 16.07 -5.15
CA LEU A 102 5.92 16.87 -4.11
C LEU A 102 4.70 17.56 -4.71
N GLN A 103 3.49 17.18 -4.29
CA GLN A 103 2.31 18.02 -4.49
C GLN A 103 1.46 18.01 -3.22
N GLU A 104 1.77 19.01 -2.39
CA GLU A 104 0.98 19.66 -1.34
C GLU A 104 -0.15 18.83 -0.70
N LEU A 105 0.17 18.24 0.45
CA LEU A 105 -0.81 18.05 1.51
C LEU A 105 -1.15 19.43 2.09
N GLN A 106 -1.98 20.20 1.40
CA GLN A 106 -2.71 21.29 2.05
C GLN A 106 -4.05 20.74 2.54
N GLU A 107 -4.08 20.59 3.86
CA GLU A 107 -5.24 20.64 4.76
C GLU A 107 -6.56 21.06 4.07
N GLU A 108 -7.46 20.10 3.84
CA GLU A 108 -8.89 20.38 3.96
C GLU A 108 -9.28 20.23 5.45
N GLU A 109 -8.76 21.14 6.27
CA GLU A 109 -9.47 21.56 7.48
C GLU A 109 -9.98 22.99 7.24
N ILE A 110 -11.22 23.23 7.68
CA ILE A 110 -11.98 24.49 7.67
C ILE A 110 -12.84 24.73 6.42
N GLY A 111 -13.99 24.05 6.43
CA GLY A 111 -15.22 24.45 5.75
C GLY A 111 -16.42 24.30 6.67
N ALA A 112 -16.29 24.70 7.93
CA ALA A 112 -17.39 24.90 8.86
C ALA A 112 -17.34 26.35 9.34
N ASP A 113 -17.87 27.24 8.52
CA ASP A 113 -18.57 28.48 8.90
C ASP A 113 -18.91 29.27 7.63
N GLU A 114 -20.17 29.12 7.17
CA GLU A 114 -21.12 30.22 6.89
C GLU A 114 -22.52 29.64 6.56
#